data_AF-A0AAV2GVD5-F1
#
_entry.id   AF-A0AAV2GVD5-F1
#
_cell.length_a   1.000
_cell.length_b   1.000
_cell.length_c   1.000
_cell.angle_alpha   90.00
_cell.angle_beta   90.00
_cell.angle_gamma   90.00
#
_symmetry.space_group_name_H-M   'P 1'
#
loop_
_entity.id
_entity.type
_entity.pdbx_description
1 polymer ?
#
loop_
_entity_poly.entity_id
_entity_poly.type
_entity_poly.pdbx_seq_one_letter_code
_entity_poly.pdbx_strand_id
1 'polypeptide(L)'
;MITIHDLSGSPVAAASMITPFVPSPGSDRVSRSNPGAWLILRPHGFSVSTWKPWGRLEAWRERGGAVDGLGYKFELMTESNGGRVAIAEGSVGVRKGGRFDIDGRTVREPVSRSGSAKGFVMGSTVEGEGKVSRPVVQVGVQHVTCTGDAALFVALSAAVDLSMDACRLFSSKLRKELCHDDQDGL
;
A
#
# COMPACT_ATOMS: atom_id res chain seq x y z
N MET A 1 10.94 -1.85 6.92
CA MET A 1 10.71 -0.48 6.42
C MET A 1 11.29 -0.40 5.01
N ILE A 2 10.61 0.27 4.09
CA ILE A 2 11.11 0.58 2.74
C ILE A 2 11.40 2.07 2.71
N THR A 3 12.56 2.48 2.20
CA THR A 3 12.93 3.88 2.05
C THR A 3 13.24 4.17 0.59
N ILE A 4 12.62 5.19 0.04
CA ILE A 4 12.86 5.69 -1.31
C ILE A 4 13.92 6.78 -1.23
N HIS A 5 15.00 6.61 -1.99
CA HIS A 5 16.07 7.58 -2.10
C HIS A 5 16.02 8.24 -3.48
N ASP A 6 16.35 9.52 -3.53
CA ASP A 6 16.60 10.20 -4.81
C ASP A 6 17.98 9.82 -5.37
N LEU A 7 18.33 10.38 -6.53
CA LEU A 7 19.61 10.12 -7.18
C LEU A 7 20.83 10.67 -6.41
N SER A 8 20.61 11.57 -5.43
CA SER A 8 21.66 12.04 -4.52
C SER A 8 21.88 11.09 -3.34
N GLY A 9 21.02 10.08 -3.17
CA GLY A 9 21.01 9.21 -2.01
C GLY A 9 20.24 9.79 -0.82
N SER A 10 19.51 10.88 -0.99
CA SER A 10 18.71 11.48 0.08
C SER A 10 17.38 10.73 0.24
N PRO A 11 16.95 10.40 1.48
CA PRO A 11 15.68 9.73 1.70
C PRO A 11 14.51 10.70 1.49
N VAL A 12 13.64 10.41 0.52
CA VAL A 12 12.56 11.30 0.08
C VAL A 12 11.15 10.79 0.39
N ALA A 13 11.00 9.49 0.67
CA ALA A 13 9.77 8.90 1.18
C ALA A 13 10.07 7.57 1.88
N ALA A 14 9.15 7.07 2.70
CA ALA A 14 9.25 5.73 3.25
C ALA A 14 7.89 5.08 3.47
N ALA A 15 7.89 3.75 3.56
CA ALA A 15 6.77 2.94 4.01
C ALA A 15 7.21 2.07 5.20
N SER A 16 6.51 2.17 6.32
CA SER A 16 6.80 1.40 7.53
C SER A 16 5.59 0.60 7.97
N MET A 17 5.78 -0.68 8.26
CA MET A 17 4.71 -1.54 8.77
C MET A 17 4.41 -1.15 10.22
N ILE A 18 3.15 -0.85 10.51
CA ILE A 18 2.67 -0.45 11.84
C ILE A 18 1.72 -1.47 12.47
N THR A 19 1.19 -2.39 11.67
CA THR A 19 0.41 -3.53 12.14
C THR A 19 0.86 -4.76 11.36
N PRO A 20 1.33 -5.82 12.04
CA PRO A 20 1.86 -6.99 11.37
C PRO A 20 0.75 -7.72 10.63
N PHE A 21 1.11 -8.35 9.52
CA PHE A 21 0.22 -9.23 8.78
C PHE A 21 0.22 -10.58 9.49
N VAL A 22 -0.82 -10.86 10.27
CA VAL A 22 -0.97 -12.09 11.07
C VAL A 22 -2.35 -12.71 10.85
N PRO A 23 -2.50 -14.04 10.96
CA PRO A 23 -3.78 -14.67 10.76
C PRO A 23 -4.76 -14.27 11.87
N SER A 24 -6.03 -14.07 11.51
CA SER A 24 -7.09 -13.89 12.51
C SER A 24 -7.36 -15.18 13.27
N PRO A 25 -7.82 -15.12 14.54
CA PRO A 25 -8.11 -16.30 15.33
C PRO A 25 -9.05 -17.27 14.61
N GLY A 26 -8.68 -18.56 14.58
CA GLY A 26 -9.46 -19.60 13.89
C GLY A 26 -9.37 -19.56 12.35
N SER A 27 -8.45 -18.78 11.77
CA SER A 27 -8.23 -18.67 10.33
C SER A 27 -6.74 -18.78 9.99
N ASP A 28 -6.42 -19.00 8.71
CA ASP A 28 -5.07 -18.93 8.15
C ASP A 28 -4.86 -17.66 7.31
N ARG A 29 -5.68 -16.62 7.54
CA ARG A 29 -5.76 -15.40 6.73
C ARG A 29 -5.66 -14.14 7.56
N VAL A 30 -4.99 -13.13 7.00
CA VAL A 30 -5.17 -11.74 7.44
C VAL A 30 -6.57 -11.30 7.03
N SER A 31 -7.48 -11.08 7.98
CA SER A 31 -8.87 -10.73 7.67
C SER A 31 -9.12 -9.23 7.78
N ARG A 32 -10.26 -8.76 7.26
CA ARG A 32 -10.64 -7.34 7.33
C ARG A 32 -10.83 -6.82 8.76
N SER A 33 -11.16 -7.69 9.72
CA SER A 33 -11.28 -7.30 11.13
C SER A 33 -9.93 -7.20 11.85
N ASN A 34 -8.86 -7.72 11.25
CA ASN A 34 -7.49 -7.60 11.74
C ASN A 34 -6.52 -7.39 10.57
N PRO A 35 -6.59 -6.23 9.89
CA PRO A 35 -5.77 -5.98 8.70
C PRO A 35 -4.32 -5.71 9.09
N GLY A 36 -3.39 -6.07 8.20
CA GLY A 36 -2.04 -5.55 8.25
C GLY A 36 -2.05 -4.09 7.81
N ALA A 37 -1.11 -3.28 8.31
CA ALA A 37 -1.10 -1.86 8.02
C ALA A 37 0.30 -1.28 7.85
N TRP A 38 0.38 -0.31 6.94
CA TRP A 38 1.56 0.48 6.64
C TRP A 38 1.28 1.96 6.87
N LEU A 39 2.32 2.68 7.29
CA LEU A 39 2.37 4.12 7.34
C LEU A 39 3.27 4.60 6.21
N ILE A 40 2.74 5.47 5.36
CA ILE A 40 3.51 6.17 4.34
C ILE A 40 4.01 7.48 4.94
N LEU A 41 5.30 7.72 4.82
CA LEU A 41 6.03 8.76 5.52
C LEU A 41 6.68 9.69 4.52
N ARG A 42 6.60 10.99 4.79
CA ARG A 42 7.37 12.04 4.10
C ARG A 42 8.40 12.64 5.06
N PRO A 43 9.58 13.05 4.57
CA PRO A 43 10.53 13.80 5.38
C PRO A 43 9.93 15.17 5.76
N HIS A 44 10.29 15.70 6.91
CA HIS A 44 9.86 17.02 7.38
C HIS A 44 11.04 17.88 7.81
N GLY A 45 11.24 19.00 7.12
CA GLY A 45 12.39 19.87 7.32
C GLY A 45 13.68 19.31 6.71
N PHE A 46 14.83 19.86 7.14
CA PHE A 46 16.14 19.55 6.58
C PHE A 46 16.85 18.36 7.27
N SER A 47 16.26 17.80 8.33
CA SER A 47 16.83 16.65 9.05
C SER A 47 16.07 15.36 8.74
N VAL A 48 16.81 14.30 8.44
CA VAL A 48 16.31 12.92 8.22
C VAL A 48 15.61 12.36 9.47
N SER A 49 15.80 12.97 10.65
CA SER A 49 15.22 12.52 11.91
C SER A 49 13.72 12.80 12.07
N THR A 50 13.11 13.60 11.19
CA THR A 50 11.73 14.06 11.37
C THR A 50 10.84 13.54 10.26
N TRP A 51 10.42 12.27 10.35
CA TRP A 51 9.41 11.70 9.45
C TRP A 51 8.02 12.13 9.89
N LYS A 52 7.18 12.56 8.94
CA LYS A 52 5.76 12.82 9.18
C LYS A 52 4.88 11.83 8.43
N PRO A 53 3.79 11.35 9.06
CA PRO A 53 2.82 10.51 8.40
C PRO A 53 2.12 11.29 7.27
N TRP A 54 2.08 10.70 6.09
CA TRP A 54 1.34 11.19 4.94
C TRP A 54 0.01 10.42 4.77
N GLY A 55 0.05 9.10 4.92
CA GLY A 55 -1.14 8.27 4.82
C GLY A 55 -0.97 6.90 5.46
N ARG A 56 -2.08 6.20 5.63
CA ARG A 56 -2.15 4.84 6.17
C ARG A 56 -2.78 3.92 5.14
N LEU A 57 -2.09 2.83 4.83
CA LEU A 57 -2.62 1.73 4.03
C LEU A 57 -2.96 0.57 4.94
N GLU A 58 -4.19 0.10 4.89
CA GLU A 58 -4.61 -1.20 5.43
C GLU A 58 -4.77 -2.20 4.31
N ALA A 59 -4.40 -3.45 4.56
CA ALA A 59 -4.54 -4.53 3.61
C ALA A 59 -4.90 -5.85 4.30
N TRP A 60 -5.74 -6.65 3.64
CA TRP A 60 -6.22 -7.95 4.13
C TRP A 60 -6.52 -8.89 2.97
N ARG A 61 -6.63 -10.19 3.26
CA ARG A 61 -7.11 -11.18 2.28
C ARG A 61 -8.63 -11.25 2.36
N GLU A 62 -9.28 -10.65 1.38
CA GLU A 62 -10.72 -10.70 1.21
C GLU A 62 -11.14 -12.05 0.62
N ARG A 63 -12.22 -12.60 1.18
CA ARG A 63 -12.87 -13.79 0.62
C ARG A 63 -13.79 -13.33 -0.51
N GLY A 64 -13.31 -13.44 -1.74
CA GLY A 64 -14.14 -13.20 -2.94
C GLY A 64 -14.85 -14.49 -3.37
N GLY A 65 -15.92 -14.36 -4.16
CA GLY A 65 -16.75 -15.48 -4.61
C GLY A 65 -15.95 -16.62 -5.24
N ALA A 66 -15.57 -16.49 -6.52
CA ALA A 66 -14.82 -17.55 -7.22
C ALA A 66 -13.31 -17.55 -6.90
N VAL A 67 -12.75 -16.43 -6.40
CA VAL A 67 -11.32 -16.24 -6.11
C VAL A 67 -11.14 -15.22 -4.99
N ASP A 68 -10.16 -15.44 -4.11
CA ASP A 68 -9.74 -14.48 -3.09
C ASP A 68 -9.17 -13.18 -3.70
N GLY A 69 -9.26 -12.09 -2.95
CA GLY A 69 -8.70 -10.77 -3.29
C GLY A 69 -7.79 -10.23 -2.19
N LEU A 70 -6.87 -9.35 -2.55
CA LEU A 70 -6.17 -8.45 -1.64
C LEU A 70 -7.06 -7.21 -1.48
N GLY A 71 -7.83 -7.16 -0.40
CA GLY A 71 -8.57 -5.97 -0.01
C GLY A 71 -7.61 -4.91 0.51
N TYR A 72 -7.90 -3.64 0.22
CA TYR A 72 -7.12 -2.51 0.67
C TYR A 72 -7.98 -1.31 1.04
N LYS A 73 -7.48 -0.48 1.95
CA LYS A 73 -8.02 0.84 2.26
C LYS A 73 -6.87 1.81 2.49
N PHE A 74 -6.86 2.92 1.76
CA PHE A 74 -5.88 3.99 1.94
C PHE A 74 -6.53 5.26 2.46
N GLU A 75 -5.98 5.77 3.56
CA GLU A 75 -6.43 6.98 4.23
C GLU A 75 -5.32 8.04 4.21
N LEU A 76 -5.66 9.26 3.78
CA LEU A 76 -4.78 10.40 3.87
C LEU A 76 -4.89 11.04 5.26
N MET A 77 -3.76 11.40 5.85
CA MET A 77 -3.70 12.09 7.14
C MET A 77 -3.90 13.59 6.93
N THR A 78 -4.83 14.21 7.66
CA THR A 78 -5.07 15.65 7.58
C THR A 78 -4.21 16.41 8.59
N GLU A 79 -3.50 17.44 8.11
CA GLU A 79 -2.59 18.23 8.97
C GLU A 79 -3.33 19.09 10.00
N SER A 80 -4.58 19.46 9.73
CA SER A 80 -5.33 20.46 10.52
C SER A 80 -5.97 19.92 11.80
N ASN A 81 -6.29 18.63 11.86
CA ASN A 81 -7.01 18.05 13.01
C ASN A 81 -6.58 16.61 13.36
N GLY A 82 -5.53 16.07 12.73
CA GLY A 82 -5.10 14.68 12.92
C GLY A 82 -6.13 13.65 12.43
N GLY A 83 -7.13 14.10 11.67
CA GLY A 83 -8.13 13.26 11.05
C GLY A 83 -7.58 12.40 9.90
N ARG A 84 -8.43 11.50 9.43
CA ARG A 84 -8.12 10.58 8.33
C ARG A 84 -9.26 10.59 7.32
N VAL A 85 -8.91 10.70 6.04
CA VAL A 85 -9.88 10.67 4.95
C VAL A 85 -9.57 9.48 4.05
N ALA A 86 -10.51 8.54 3.96
CA ALA A 86 -10.40 7.41 3.04
C ALA A 86 -10.52 7.93 1.60
N ILE A 87 -9.47 7.75 0.80
CA ILE A 87 -9.43 8.22 -0.59
C ILE A 87 -9.39 7.08 -1.60
N ALA A 88 -9.07 5.86 -1.16
CA ALA A 88 -9.16 4.65 -1.96
C ALA A 88 -9.51 3.44 -1.09
N GLU A 89 -10.43 2.61 -1.59
CA GLU A 89 -10.79 1.33 -0.98
C GLU A 89 -11.22 0.39 -2.11
N GLY A 90 -10.76 -0.85 -2.08
CA GLY A 90 -10.99 -1.78 -3.18
C GLY A 90 -10.33 -3.14 -2.95
N SER A 91 -10.23 -3.92 -4.02
CA SER A 91 -9.70 -5.28 -3.98
C SER A 91 -8.95 -5.62 -5.27
N VAL A 92 -7.80 -6.27 -5.16
CA VAL A 92 -6.98 -6.77 -6.28
C VAL A 92 -6.96 -8.30 -6.27
N GLY A 93 -7.20 -8.97 -7.40
CA GLY A 93 -7.28 -10.43 -7.42
C GLY A 93 -5.94 -11.11 -7.07
N VAL A 94 -5.91 -12.01 -6.09
CA VAL A 94 -4.63 -12.58 -5.60
C VAL A 94 -3.91 -13.45 -6.64
N ARG A 95 -4.62 -14.12 -7.56
CA ARG A 95 -3.99 -14.99 -8.57
C ARG A 95 -3.47 -14.23 -9.78
N LYS A 96 -4.29 -13.29 -10.28
CA LYS A 96 -4.00 -12.57 -11.53
C LYS A 96 -3.24 -11.29 -11.29
N GLY A 97 -3.29 -10.73 -10.07
CA GLY A 97 -2.91 -9.35 -9.83
C GLY A 97 -4.00 -8.40 -10.33
N GLY A 98 -3.60 -7.16 -10.58
CA GLY A 98 -4.49 -6.11 -11.10
C GLY A 98 -3.86 -4.74 -10.93
N ARG A 99 -4.73 -3.76 -10.63
CA ARG A 99 -4.32 -2.37 -10.50
C ARG A 99 -4.89 -1.79 -9.20
N PHE A 100 -4.04 -1.09 -8.47
CA PHE A 100 -4.43 -0.23 -7.36
C PHE A 100 -4.55 1.19 -7.89
N ASP A 101 -5.71 1.82 -7.74
CA ASP A 101 -5.97 3.17 -8.24
C ASP A 101 -6.51 4.09 -7.15
N ILE A 102 -6.14 5.37 -7.25
CA ILE A 102 -6.70 6.47 -6.46
C ILE A 102 -7.28 7.49 -7.43
N ASP A 103 -8.58 7.75 -7.29
CA ASP A 103 -9.29 8.76 -8.07
C ASP A 103 -9.60 9.99 -7.22
N GLY A 104 -9.50 11.18 -7.81
CA GLY A 104 -9.80 12.44 -7.12
C GLY A 104 -11.28 12.60 -6.71
N ARG A 105 -12.18 11.72 -7.20
CA ARG A 105 -13.62 11.78 -6.96
C ARG A 105 -14.04 11.35 -5.55
N THR A 106 -13.21 10.57 -4.84
CA THR A 106 -13.56 9.95 -3.55
C THR A 106 -13.57 10.94 -2.37
N VAL A 107 -13.02 12.16 -2.53
CA VAL A 107 -13.15 13.24 -1.54
C VAL A 107 -14.58 13.81 -1.61
N ARG A 108 -15.52 13.17 -0.91
CA ARG A 108 -16.90 13.65 -0.76
C ARG A 108 -16.97 14.79 0.26
N GLU A 109 -16.83 16.01 -0.22
CA GLU A 109 -17.33 17.21 0.47
C GLU A 109 -18.63 17.66 -0.21
N PRO A 110 -19.64 18.17 0.53
CA PRO A 110 -20.91 18.58 -0.05
C PRO A 110 -20.79 19.96 -0.71
N VAL A 111 -21.19 20.01 -1.99
CA VAL A 111 -21.67 21.19 -2.76
C VAL A 111 -20.82 22.47 -2.70
N SER A 112 -20.09 22.76 -3.79
CA SER A 112 -20.25 23.99 -4.59
C SER A 112 -19.36 24.00 -5.84
N ARG A 113 -19.93 24.51 -6.93
CA ARG A 113 -19.39 24.53 -8.30
C ARG A 113 -18.17 25.46 -8.42
N SER A 114 -17.02 24.93 -8.83
CA SER A 114 -16.03 25.65 -9.65
C SER A 114 -15.10 24.63 -10.32
N GLY A 115 -14.91 24.75 -11.63
CA GLY A 115 -14.39 23.70 -12.51
C GLY A 115 -12.88 23.46 -12.42
N SER A 116 -12.49 22.39 -11.72
CA SER A 116 -11.30 21.63 -12.07
C SER A 116 -11.66 20.15 -12.00
N ALA A 117 -11.37 19.40 -13.06
CA ALA A 117 -11.69 17.99 -13.11
C ALA A 117 -10.96 17.26 -11.97
N LYS A 118 -11.70 16.76 -10.98
CA LYS A 118 -11.23 15.73 -10.03
C LYS A 118 -10.87 14.48 -10.83
N GLY A 119 -9.62 14.46 -11.30
CA GLY A 119 -9.05 13.48 -12.23
C GLY A 119 -8.29 12.35 -11.54
N PHE A 120 -7.55 11.61 -12.36
CA PHE A 120 -6.66 10.52 -11.96
C PHE A 120 -5.54 11.02 -11.02
N VAL A 121 -5.37 10.37 -9.86
CA VAL A 121 -4.30 10.71 -8.90
C VAL A 121 -3.11 9.80 -9.09
N MET A 122 -3.31 8.50 -8.89
CA MET A 122 -2.28 7.50 -9.13
C MET A 122 -2.88 6.16 -9.54
N GLY A 123 -2.06 5.33 -10.17
CA GLY A 123 -2.32 3.93 -10.41
C GLY A 123 -1.03 3.13 -10.29
N SER A 124 -1.11 1.92 -9.73
CA SER A 124 0.00 0.98 -9.64
C SER A 124 -0.42 -0.39 -10.14
N THR A 125 0.39 -1.02 -10.99
CA THR A 125 0.25 -2.45 -11.24
C THR A 125 0.62 -3.22 -9.98
N VAL A 126 -0.05 -4.36 -9.78
CA VAL A 126 0.21 -5.28 -8.67
C VAL A 126 0.16 -6.68 -9.25
N GLU A 127 1.25 -7.43 -9.10
CA GLU A 127 1.30 -8.81 -9.58
C GLU A 127 0.56 -9.76 -8.63
N GLY A 128 0.18 -10.92 -9.14
CA GLY A 128 -0.43 -11.97 -8.33
C GLY A 128 0.56 -12.60 -7.35
N GLU A 129 0.04 -13.19 -6.27
CA GLU A 129 0.84 -13.89 -5.26
C GLU A 129 1.72 -14.97 -5.91
N GLY A 130 2.99 -15.02 -5.50
CA GLY A 130 3.97 -15.99 -6.01
C GLY A 130 4.71 -15.56 -7.27
N LYS A 131 4.33 -14.44 -7.90
CA LYS A 131 5.01 -13.90 -9.08
C LYS A 131 6.10 -12.90 -8.69
N VAL A 132 7.03 -12.66 -9.62
CA VAL A 132 8.05 -11.61 -9.48
C VAL A 132 7.37 -10.24 -9.51
N SER A 133 7.49 -9.48 -8.43
CA SER A 133 6.93 -8.14 -8.30
C SER A 133 7.66 -7.13 -9.18
N ARG A 134 6.89 -6.41 -10.01
CA ARG A 134 7.38 -5.33 -10.89
C ARG A 134 6.34 -4.21 -10.96
N PRO A 135 6.07 -3.49 -9.85
CA PRO A 135 5.07 -2.44 -9.84
C PRO A 135 5.46 -1.30 -10.81
N VAL A 136 4.50 -0.89 -11.64
CA VAL A 136 4.58 0.27 -12.52
C VAL A 136 3.65 1.33 -11.97
N VAL A 137 4.23 2.48 -11.60
CA VAL A 137 3.50 3.58 -10.97
C VAL A 137 3.23 4.67 -12.00
N GLN A 138 1.96 5.05 -12.12
CA GLN A 138 1.50 6.20 -12.91
C GLN A 138 0.95 7.23 -11.93
N VAL A 139 1.33 8.50 -12.10
CA VAL A 139 0.89 9.60 -11.23
C VAL A 139 0.40 10.75 -12.09
N GLY A 140 -0.74 11.35 -11.73
CA GLY A 140 -1.24 12.55 -12.37
C GLY A 140 -0.33 13.73 -12.09
N VAL A 141 0.15 14.42 -13.13
CA VAL A 141 1.13 15.52 -13.02
C VAL A 141 0.71 16.63 -12.06
N GLN A 142 -0.59 16.91 -11.98
CA GLN A 142 -1.16 17.90 -11.05
C GLN A 142 -0.98 17.55 -9.56
N HIS A 143 -0.61 16.31 -9.25
CA HIS A 143 -0.35 15.82 -7.89
C HIS A 143 1.15 15.70 -7.58
N VAL A 144 2.04 16.14 -8.48
CA VAL A 144 3.49 16.07 -8.33
C VAL A 144 4.08 17.47 -8.47
N THR A 145 4.50 18.07 -7.35
CA THR A 145 5.19 19.37 -7.34
C THR A 145 6.69 19.22 -7.12
N CYS A 146 7.11 18.12 -6.51
CA CYS A 146 8.50 17.79 -6.27
C CYS A 146 8.76 16.27 -6.36
N THR A 147 10.03 15.87 -6.38
CA THR A 147 10.43 14.44 -6.35
C THR A 147 9.86 13.70 -5.14
N GLY A 148 9.76 14.37 -3.99
CA GLY A 148 9.17 13.80 -2.77
C GLY A 148 7.71 13.38 -2.97
N ASP A 149 6.92 14.16 -3.70
CA ASP A 149 5.52 13.83 -3.97
C ASP A 149 5.39 12.55 -4.79
N ALA A 150 6.18 12.41 -5.85
CA ALA A 150 6.23 11.18 -6.64
C ALA A 150 6.72 9.99 -5.80
N ALA A 151 7.72 10.20 -4.95
CA ALA A 151 8.27 9.17 -4.09
C ALA A 151 7.25 8.64 -3.06
N LEU A 152 6.28 9.44 -2.62
CA LEU A 152 5.21 8.98 -1.73
C LEU A 152 4.30 7.96 -2.43
N PHE A 153 3.94 8.20 -3.68
CA PHE A 153 3.16 7.24 -4.47
C PHE A 153 3.95 5.96 -4.78
N VAL A 154 5.27 6.07 -4.97
CA VAL A 154 6.16 4.90 -5.11
C VAL A 154 6.23 4.10 -3.80
N ALA A 155 6.37 4.76 -2.65
CA ALA A 155 6.37 4.10 -1.34
C ALA A 155 5.03 3.40 -1.07
N LEU A 156 3.91 4.05 -1.42
CA LEU A 156 2.57 3.45 -1.32
C LEU A 156 2.42 2.23 -2.24
N SER A 157 2.87 2.34 -3.49
CA SER A 157 2.88 1.22 -4.44
C SER A 157 3.66 0.02 -3.90
N ALA A 158 4.87 0.25 -3.36
CA ALA A 158 5.67 -0.80 -2.74
C ALA A 158 4.96 -1.44 -1.53
N ALA A 159 4.26 -0.65 -0.72
CA ALA A 159 3.47 -1.17 0.41
C ALA A 159 2.29 -2.04 -0.06
N VAL A 160 1.59 -1.67 -1.13
CA VAL A 160 0.51 -2.48 -1.74
C VAL A 160 1.07 -3.79 -2.30
N ASP A 161 2.16 -3.71 -3.06
CA ASP A 161 2.81 -4.86 -3.69
C ASP A 161 3.29 -5.88 -2.65
N LEU A 162 4.01 -5.44 -1.62
CA LEU A 162 4.41 -6.32 -0.51
C LEU A 162 3.22 -6.88 0.27
N SER A 163 2.10 -6.17 0.31
CA SER A 163 0.88 -6.65 0.97
C SER A 163 0.26 -7.85 0.24
N MET A 164 0.46 -8.00 -1.07
CA MET A 164 0.02 -9.18 -1.81
C MET A 164 0.67 -10.46 -1.26
N ASP A 165 1.96 -10.38 -0.96
CA ASP A 165 2.72 -11.50 -0.41
C ASP A 165 2.51 -11.67 1.10
N ALA A 166 2.40 -10.56 1.82
CA ALA A 166 2.14 -10.57 3.25
C ALA A 166 0.75 -11.14 3.58
N CYS A 167 -0.23 -11.00 2.69
CA CYS A 167 -1.58 -11.55 2.87
C CYS A 167 -1.75 -13.01 2.43
N ARG A 168 -0.74 -13.67 1.83
CA ARG A 168 -0.81 -15.09 1.48
C ARG A 168 -1.26 -15.95 2.67
N LEU A 169 -1.92 -17.06 2.38
CA LEU A 169 -2.35 -18.03 3.40
C LEU A 169 -1.18 -18.45 4.29
N PHE A 170 -1.36 -18.42 5.60
CA PHE A 170 -0.30 -18.82 6.54
C PHE A 170 0.05 -20.30 6.40
N SER A 171 -0.93 -21.13 6.06
CA SER A 171 -0.73 -22.53 5.71
C SER A 171 0.19 -22.74 4.49
N SER A 172 0.27 -21.78 3.56
CA SER A 172 1.22 -21.84 2.44
C SER A 172 2.61 -21.32 2.81
N LYS A 173 2.69 -20.33 3.71
CA LYS A 173 3.97 -19.82 4.23
C LYS A 173 4.70 -20.87 5.08
N LEU A 174 4.01 -21.47 6.06
CA LEU A 174 4.56 -22.52 6.92
C LEU A 174 5.15 -23.69 6.12
N ARG A 175 4.46 -24.14 5.06
CA ARG A 175 4.97 -25.21 4.19
C ARG A 175 6.24 -24.82 3.45
N LYS A 176 6.40 -23.56 3.04
CA LYS A 176 7.61 -23.13 2.35
C LYS A 176 8.81 -23.11 3.30
N GLU A 177 8.65 -22.58 4.51
CA GLU A 177 9.72 -22.55 5.52
C GLU A 177 10.18 -23.98 5.87
N LEU A 178 9.24 -24.89 6.14
CA LEU A 178 9.56 -26.28 6.47
C LEU A 178 10.22 -27.06 5.32
N CYS A 179 10.02 -26.66 4.07
CA CYS A 179 10.64 -27.31 2.91
C CYS A 179 12.00 -26.70 2.51
N HIS A 180 12.37 -25.51 3.03
CA HIS A 180 13.69 -24.92 2.75
C HIS A 180 14.78 -25.49 3.67
N ASP A 181 14.42 -26.07 4.83
CA ASP A 181 15.37 -26.75 5.72
C ASP A 181 15.97 -28.04 5.13
N ASP A 182 15.39 -28.60 4.06
CA ASP A 182 15.87 -29.84 3.42
C ASP A 182 16.90 -29.61 2.29
N GLN A 183 17.19 -28.36 1.88
CA GLN A 183 18.10 -28.06 0.75
C GLN A 183 19.42 -27.36 1.11
N ASP A 184 19.62 -26.91 2.34
CA ASP A 184 20.89 -26.32 2.81
C ASP A 184 21.83 -27.35 3.49
N GLY A 185 21.56 -28.66 3.29
CA GLY A 185 22.25 -29.77 3.95
C GLY A 185 23.07 -30.69 3.03
N LEU A 186 23.54 -30.23 1.86
CA LEU A 186 24.45 -31.01 1.01
C LEU A 186 25.61 -30.19 0.41
#